data_AF-A0AAW4WBC8-F1
#
_entry.id   AF-A0AAW4WBC8-F1
#
_cell.length_a   1.000
_cell.length_b   1.000
_cell.length_c   1.000
_cell.angle_alpha   90.00
_cell.angle_beta   90.00
_cell.angle_gamma   90.00
#
_symmetry.space_group_name_H-M   'P 1'
#
loop_
_entity.id
_entity.type
_entity.pdbx_description
1 polymer ?
#
loop_
_entity_poly.entity_id
_entity_poly.type
_entity_poly.pdbx_seq_one_letter_code
_entity_poly.pdbx_strand_id
1 'polypeptide(L)' 'MARKTFATPVEETIQNAFKAECKNQGFKLNEAIEVLMQGFVDGKIQIKKNISYDIYQQEK' A
#
# COMPACT_ATOMS: atom_id res chain seq x y z
N MET A 1 17.50 -16.63 -0.52
CA MET A 1 16.02 -16.75 -0.45
C MET A 1 15.44 -16.50 -1.84
N ALA A 2 14.43 -17.25 -2.25
CA ALA A 2 13.82 -17.11 -3.57
C ALA A 2 12.91 -15.86 -3.62
N ARG A 3 13.13 -14.98 -4.62
CA ARG A 3 12.21 -13.87 -4.89
C ARG A 3 10.93 -14.43 -5.51
N LYS A 4 9.78 -13.99 -5.01
CA LYS A 4 8.46 -14.32 -5.57
C LYS A 4 7.83 -13.06 -6.16
N THR A 5 7.12 -13.20 -7.26
CA THR A 5 6.35 -12.10 -7.86
C THR A 5 5.27 -11.65 -6.87
N PHE A 6 5.18 -10.35 -6.63
CA PHE A 6 4.10 -9.72 -5.87
C PHE A 6 3.20 -8.96 -6.84
N ALA A 7 1.94 -9.39 -6.96
CA ALA A 7 0.95 -8.78 -7.83
C ALA A 7 -0.34 -8.57 -7.04
N THR A 8 -0.74 -7.32 -6.88
CA THR A 8 -2.00 -6.93 -6.24
C THR A 8 -2.55 -5.72 -6.98
N PRO A 9 -3.83 -5.74 -7.39
CA PRO A 9 -4.43 -4.59 -8.07
C PRO A 9 -4.51 -3.40 -7.11
N VAL A 10 -4.18 -2.24 -7.62
CA VAL A 10 -4.27 -0.94 -6.93
C VAL A 10 -4.74 0.11 -7.94
N GLU A 11 -5.31 1.21 -7.45
CA GLU A 11 -5.72 2.33 -8.30
C GLU A 11 -4.57 2.83 -9.19
N GLU A 12 -4.84 3.00 -10.48
CA GLU A 12 -3.82 3.36 -11.48
C GLU A 12 -3.13 4.69 -11.14
N THR A 13 -3.91 5.67 -10.68
CA THR A 13 -3.40 7.00 -10.30
C THR A 13 -2.42 6.90 -9.13
N ILE A 14 -2.72 6.09 -8.13
CA ILE A 14 -1.85 5.81 -6.98
C ILE A 14 -0.58 5.11 -7.46
N GLN A 15 -0.71 4.10 -8.34
CA GLN A 15 0.44 3.37 -8.86
C GLN A 15 1.39 4.29 -9.65
N ASN A 16 0.84 5.18 -10.49
CA ASN A 16 1.63 6.09 -11.30
C ASN A 16 2.34 7.14 -10.44
N ALA A 17 1.65 7.70 -9.44
CA ALA A 17 2.25 8.63 -8.48
C ALA A 17 3.38 7.97 -7.69
N PHE A 18 3.17 6.75 -7.18
CA PHE A 18 4.18 6.01 -6.44
C PHE A 18 5.41 5.68 -7.31
N LYS A 19 5.20 5.26 -8.56
CA LYS A 19 6.30 5.00 -9.52
C LYS A 19 7.12 6.27 -9.81
N ALA A 20 6.46 7.41 -10.00
CA ALA A 20 7.13 8.68 -10.23
C ALA A 20 7.99 9.09 -9.04
N GLU A 21 7.45 8.95 -7.82
CA GLU A 21 8.18 9.31 -6.60
C GLU A 21 9.38 8.39 -6.33
N CYS A 22 9.23 7.08 -6.58
CA CYS A 22 10.36 6.15 -6.53
C CYS A 22 11.49 6.59 -7.48
N LYS A 23 11.14 7.00 -8.71
CA LYS A 23 12.12 7.48 -9.69
C LYS A 23 12.80 8.78 -9.23
N ASN A 24 12.03 9.72 -8.67
CA ASN A 24 12.56 10.99 -8.15
C ASN A 24 13.59 10.76 -7.02
N GLN A 25 13.33 9.76 -6.16
CA GLN A 25 14.21 9.40 -5.05
C GLN A 25 15.30 8.38 -5.42
N GLY A 26 15.34 7.90 -6.67
CA GLY A 26 16.36 6.97 -7.16
C GLY A 26 16.16 5.51 -6.75
N PHE A 27 14.96 5.12 -6.32
CA PHE A 27 14.64 3.74 -5.92
C PHE A 27 13.96 2.95 -7.04
N LYS A 28 14.26 1.65 -7.13
CA LYS A 28 13.43 0.74 -7.92
C LYS A 28 12.13 0.47 -7.19
N LEU A 29 11.05 0.26 -7.96
CA LEU A 29 9.72 0.01 -7.41
C LEU A 29 9.69 -1.16 -6.41
N ASN A 30 10.39 -2.26 -6.72
CA ASN A 30 10.45 -3.42 -5.85
C ASN A 30 11.22 -3.15 -4.55
N GLU A 31 12.30 -2.36 -4.60
CA GLU A 31 13.06 -1.98 -3.40
C GLU A 31 12.21 -1.12 -2.46
N ALA A 32 11.48 -0.14 -3.01
CA ALA A 32 10.58 0.70 -2.24
C ALA A 32 9.47 -0.13 -1.57
N ILE A 33 8.86 -1.06 -2.31
CA ILE A 33 7.82 -1.96 -1.77
C ILE A 33 8.40 -2.85 -0.66
N GLU A 34 9.57 -3.46 -0.87
CA GLU A 34 10.22 -4.31 0.13
C GLU A 34 10.52 -3.54 1.43
N VAL A 35 11.02 -2.29 1.32
CA VAL A 35 11.26 -1.42 2.48
C VAL A 35 9.96 -1.07 3.21
N LEU A 36 8.88 -0.77 2.49
CA LEU A 36 7.57 -0.50 3.09
C LEU A 36 7.01 -1.73 3.81
N MET A 37 7.11 -2.92 3.18
CA MET A 37 6.69 -4.19 3.78
C MET A 37 7.50 -4.49 5.04
N GLN A 38 8.83 -4.34 4.98
CA GLN A 38 9.69 -4.56 6.15
C GLN A 38 9.42 -3.54 7.25
N GLY A 39 9.27 -2.26 6.91
CA GLY A 39 8.94 -1.20 7.86
C GLY A 39 7.60 -1.44 8.57
N PHE A 40 6.61 -1.99 7.86
CA PHE A 40 5.35 -2.40 8.46
C PHE A 40 5.51 -3.59 9.41
N VAL A 41 6.24 -4.64 8.99
CA VAL A 41 6.52 -5.82 9.84
C VAL A 41 7.34 -5.46 11.08
N ASP A 42 8.30 -4.53 10.95
CA ASP A 42 9.13 -4.03 12.04
C ASP A 42 8.38 -3.08 13.00
N GLY A 43 7.13 -2.72 12.69
CA GLY A 43 6.35 -1.75 13.47
C GLY A 43 6.79 -0.29 13.31
N LYS A 44 7.70 0.00 12.37
CA LYS A 44 8.14 1.37 12.03
C LYS A 44 7.08 2.14 11.22
N ILE A 45 6.19 1.41 10.55
CA ILE A 45 5.04 1.95 9.83
C ILE A 45 3.76 1.37 10.43
N GLN A 46 2.82 2.23 10.80
CA GLN A 46 1.49 1.82 11.26
C GLN A 46 0.43 2.34 10.28
N ILE A 47 -0.44 1.45 9.81
CA ILE A 47 -1.54 1.79 8.93
C ILE A 47 -2.78 2.03 9.79
N LYS A 48 -3.31 3.27 9.77
CA LYS A 48 -4.61 3.59 10.36
C LYS A 48 -5.67 3.62 9.28
N LYS A 49 -6.67 2.76 9.38
CA LYS A 49 -7.86 2.79 8.51
C LYS A 49 -9.03 3.39 9.28
N ASN A 50 -9.55 4.51 8.80
CA ASN A 50 -10.81 5.05 9.31
C ASN A 50 -11.96 4.40 8.52
N ILE A 51 -12.92 3.82 9.22
CA ILE A 51 -14.12 3.23 8.61
C ILE A 51 -15.34 3.87 9.27
N SER A 52 -16.25 4.39 8.47
CA SER A 52 -17.57 4.86 8.89
C SER A 52 -18.65 3.97 8.29
N TYR A 53 -19.69 3.68 9.06
CA TYR A 53 -20.84 2.89 8.62
C TYR A 53 -22.12 3.69 8.83
N ASP A 54 -22.96 3.75 7.80
CA ASP A 54 -24.34 4.20 7.93
C ASP A 54 -25.24 2.97 8.11
N ILE A 55 -25.86 2.85 9.29
CA ILE A 55 -26.76 1.74 9.62
C ILE A 55 -28.18 2.17 9.29
N TYR A 56 -28.83 1.46 8.35
CA TYR A 56 -30.24 1.66 8.02
C TYR A 56 -31.07 0.52 8.63
N GLN A 57 -32.02 0.86 9.48
CA GLN A 57 -32.97 -0.09 10.06
C GLN A 57 -34.28 0.01 9.27
N GLN A 58 -34.67 -1.05 8.57
CA GLN A 58 -36.00 -1.13 7.95
C GLN A 58 -37.02 -1.54 9.02
N GLU A 59 -37.93 -0.64 9.38
CA GLU A 59 -39.10 -0.97 10.20
C GLU A 59 -40.04 -1.87 9.37
N LYS A 60 -40.53 -2.95 10.02
CA LYS A 60 -41.49 -3.91 9.46
C LYS A 60 -42.92 -3.43 9.62
#